data_AF-G8B5K9-F1
#
_entry.id   AF-G8B5K9-F1
#
_cell.length_a   1.000
_cell.length_b   1.000
_cell.length_c   1.000
_cell.angle_alpha   90.00
_cell.angle_beta   90.00
_cell.angle_gamma   90.00
#
_symmetry.space_group_name_H-M   'P 1'
#
loop_
_entity.id
_entity.type
_entity.pdbx_description
1 polymer ?
#
loop_
_entity_poly.entity_id
_entity_poly.type
_entity_poly.pdbx_seq_one_letter_code
_entity_poly.pdbx_strand_id
1 'polypeptide(L)'
;MLTRRLIRQLPRRYTTISFTPNENKHVFESEKLSPKENFDAIPNQPDVSNIDKVHHEIINPEEVADLVTKLNTNDVLISILSRNKHLYGDEDYAIQSVKDQEVPPVVFPYSSILLSWKEIYNKQIKDLKDIEPVNEGYPKVDAKYLGLWKRTSLDEFFNKSRAIKNSTSIKKGTVQPSEIKGLFTVESASNVVLSTIDNLESLEEYLSFIISKVPLFTFQGAKELLTRVTLLSSEVGVSGSSLNQLACTVIDLHPRVLRTLQHDIKDRLAFAIIANNRELATRLIQELIDGSACPSQKTVDSFLETYKFQDPVTTLRELTFLKSVIHHRELSEHAFKLLIQTVRDVNELIKLVSLLKKTPNLLQEKQYELYAKLRQLTTSELVTTQFIRFLTKNGIKLNPLLKERVIKDYNRDPEVITALNKGI
;
A
#
# COMPACT_ATOMS: atom_id res chain seq x y z
N MET A 1 12.85 16.25 -23.29
CA MET A 1 11.42 16.19 -22.87
C MET A 1 10.84 17.59 -22.93
N LEU A 2 9.62 17.90 -23.33
CA LEU A 2 8.50 17.20 -23.96
C LEU A 2 7.51 18.34 -24.26
N THR A 3 6.90 18.38 -25.45
CA THR A 3 5.51 18.86 -25.65
C THR A 3 5.10 18.57 -27.10
N ARG A 4 4.76 17.32 -27.43
CA ARG A 4 3.36 16.89 -27.65
C ARG A 4 2.33 18.03 -27.65
N ARG A 5 1.80 18.38 -28.83
CA ARG A 5 0.40 18.79 -28.99
C ARG A 5 -0.31 17.83 -29.92
N LEU A 6 -0.95 16.87 -29.24
CA LEU A 6 -2.18 16.17 -29.56
C LEU A 6 -2.99 16.78 -30.73
N ILE A 7 -3.01 16.07 -31.87
CA ILE A 7 -4.18 16.10 -32.76
C ILE A 7 -5.24 15.23 -32.07
N ARG A 8 -6.27 15.88 -31.54
CA ARG A 8 -7.49 15.22 -31.06
C ARG A 8 -8.14 14.52 -32.26
N GLN A 9 -7.99 13.20 -32.37
CA GLN A 9 -8.86 12.40 -33.21
C GLN A 9 -10.26 12.41 -32.58
N LEU A 10 -11.17 13.17 -33.21
CA LEU A 10 -12.60 13.08 -32.93
C LEU A 10 -13.07 11.65 -33.25
N PRO A 11 -13.95 11.06 -32.42
CA PRO A 11 -14.52 9.76 -32.73
C PRO A 11 -15.35 9.85 -34.01
N ARG A 12 -14.92 9.14 -35.07
CA ARG A 12 -15.73 8.92 -36.27
C ARG A 12 -16.94 8.06 -35.86
N ARG A 13 -18.12 8.68 -35.78
CA ARG A 13 -19.39 7.97 -35.77
C ARG A 13 -19.60 7.39 -37.17
N TYR A 14 -19.44 6.08 -37.31
CA TYR A 14 -19.94 5.37 -38.48
C TYR A 14 -21.46 5.35 -38.36
N THR A 15 -22.14 6.07 -39.26
CA THR A 15 -23.57 5.89 -39.49
C THR A 15 -23.77 4.49 -40.05
N THR A 16 -24.41 3.62 -39.28
CA THR A 16 -24.83 2.30 -39.72
C THR A 16 -25.85 2.48 -40.83
N ILE A 17 -25.43 2.27 -42.08
CA ILE A 17 -26.34 2.19 -43.21
C ILE A 17 -27.07 0.85 -43.09
N SER A 18 -28.28 0.87 -42.57
CA SER A 18 -29.16 -0.30 -42.59
C SER A 18 -29.88 -0.34 -43.93
N PHE A 19 -29.54 -1.31 -44.78
CA PHE A 19 -30.38 -1.66 -45.92
C PHE A 19 -31.61 -2.41 -45.41
N THR A 20 -32.78 -1.81 -45.53
CA THR A 20 -34.04 -2.58 -45.49
C THR A 20 -34.30 -3.13 -46.89
N PRO A 21 -34.32 -4.46 -47.09
CA PRO A 21 -34.69 -5.06 -48.37
C PRO A 21 -36.11 -4.61 -48.76
N ASN A 22 -36.29 -4.21 -50.02
CA ASN A 22 -37.57 -3.71 -50.57
C ASN A 22 -38.65 -4.80 -50.74
N GLU A 23 -38.44 -6.01 -50.22
CA GLU A 23 -39.30 -7.18 -50.42
C GLU A 23 -40.74 -6.98 -49.91
N ASN A 24 -40.97 -6.03 -48.99
CA ASN A 24 -42.27 -5.87 -48.32
C ASN A 24 -42.98 -4.54 -48.59
N LYS A 25 -42.54 -3.71 -49.55
CA LYS A 25 -43.17 -2.39 -49.74
C LYS A 25 -43.95 -2.19 -51.02
N HIS A 26 -43.55 -2.69 -52.18
CA HIS A 26 -44.36 -2.59 -53.40
C HIS A 26 -44.03 -3.73 -54.38
N VAL A 27 -44.84 -4.79 -54.39
CA VAL A 27 -44.79 -5.81 -55.45
C VAL A 27 -46.21 -5.97 -55.98
N PHE A 28 -46.46 -5.51 -57.21
CA PHE A 28 -47.72 -5.75 -57.92
C PHE A 28 -47.68 -7.18 -58.47
N GLU A 29 -48.69 -8.01 -58.16
CA GLU A 29 -48.71 -9.43 -58.52
C GLU A 29 -48.67 -9.70 -60.03
N SER A 30 -48.99 -8.70 -60.86
CA SER A 30 -48.96 -8.76 -62.32
C SER A 30 -47.58 -8.59 -62.96
N GLU A 31 -46.53 -8.23 -62.20
CA GLU A 31 -45.17 -7.99 -62.73
C GLU A 31 -44.15 -9.07 -62.31
N LYS A 32 -44.60 -10.17 -61.69
CA LYS A 32 -43.73 -11.32 -61.44
C LYS A 32 -43.55 -12.13 -62.71
N LEU A 33 -42.46 -11.89 -63.44
CA LEU A 33 -41.96 -12.83 -64.44
C LEU A 33 -41.77 -14.19 -63.79
N SER A 34 -42.22 -15.24 -64.45
CA SER A 34 -41.97 -16.59 -63.98
C SER A 34 -40.46 -16.87 -63.96
N PRO A 35 -39.96 -17.76 -63.08
CA PRO A 35 -38.53 -18.05 -63.01
C PRO A 35 -37.90 -18.49 -64.35
N LYS A 36 -38.71 -19.08 -65.24
CA LYS A 36 -38.27 -19.48 -66.59
C LYS A 36 -38.09 -18.28 -67.51
N GLU A 37 -39.04 -17.35 -67.53
CA GLU A 37 -38.93 -16.12 -68.33
C GLU A 37 -37.74 -15.25 -67.88
N ASN A 38 -37.44 -15.25 -66.58
CA ASN A 38 -36.27 -14.55 -66.06
C ASN A 38 -34.95 -15.21 -66.46
N PHE A 39 -34.93 -16.54 -66.65
CA PHE A 39 -33.76 -17.28 -67.11
C PHE A 39 -33.55 -17.11 -68.63
N ASP A 40 -34.63 -17.14 -69.41
CA ASP A 40 -34.58 -16.96 -70.87
C ASP A 40 -34.24 -15.51 -71.28
N ALA A 41 -34.41 -14.54 -70.38
CA ALA A 41 -34.00 -13.15 -70.58
C ALA A 41 -32.48 -12.94 -70.46
N ILE A 42 -31.72 -13.94 -70.00
CA ILE A 42 -30.26 -13.87 -69.90
C ILE A 42 -29.67 -14.34 -71.25
N PRO A 43 -29.04 -13.46 -72.06
CA PRO A 43 -28.46 -13.88 -73.32
C PRO A 43 -27.29 -14.85 -73.09
N ASN A 44 -27.24 -15.92 -73.90
CA ASN A 44 -26.19 -16.92 -73.81
C ASN A 44 -24.82 -16.36 -74.26
N GLN A 45 -23.76 -16.86 -73.62
CA GLN A 45 -22.38 -16.43 -73.88
C GLN A 45 -22.00 -16.65 -75.36
N PRO A 46 -21.40 -15.65 -76.03
CA PRO A 46 -20.97 -15.81 -77.42
C PRO A 46 -19.84 -16.85 -77.51
N ASP A 47 -19.95 -17.78 -78.45
CA ASP A 47 -18.97 -18.84 -78.67
C ASP A 47 -17.76 -18.29 -79.44
N VAL A 48 -16.61 -18.26 -78.78
CA VAL A 48 -15.32 -17.76 -79.29
C VAL A 48 -14.38 -18.89 -79.70
N SER A 49 -14.86 -20.13 -79.73
CA SER A 49 -14.06 -21.31 -80.10
C SER A 49 -13.46 -21.26 -81.52
N ASN A 50 -14.05 -20.47 -82.43
CA ASN A 50 -13.59 -20.34 -83.82
C ASN A 50 -12.54 -19.22 -84.06
N ILE A 51 -11.99 -18.59 -83.01
CA ILE A 51 -10.94 -17.56 -83.16
C ILE A 51 -9.55 -18.16 -82.97
N ASP A 52 -8.75 -18.18 -84.04
CA ASP A 52 -7.34 -18.59 -84.00
C ASP A 52 -6.51 -17.64 -83.12
N LYS A 53 -5.89 -18.17 -82.06
CA LYS A 53 -5.03 -17.40 -81.13
C LYS A 53 -3.63 -17.22 -81.72
N VAL A 54 -3.26 -15.97 -82.03
CA VAL A 54 -2.00 -15.60 -82.71
C VAL A 54 -0.77 -15.58 -81.79
N HIS A 55 -0.94 -15.55 -80.46
CA HIS A 55 0.16 -15.53 -79.50
C HIS A 55 0.12 -16.75 -78.59
N HIS A 56 1.05 -17.68 -78.81
CA HIS A 56 1.42 -18.69 -77.83
C HIS A 56 2.57 -18.12 -76.99
N GLU A 57 2.44 -18.21 -75.67
CA GLU A 57 3.42 -17.83 -74.62
C GLU A 57 3.39 -16.35 -74.19
N ILE A 58 2.48 -16.04 -73.27
CA ILE A 58 2.70 -14.97 -72.29
C ILE A 58 3.60 -15.59 -71.22
N ILE A 59 4.89 -15.24 -71.19
CA ILE A 59 5.80 -15.66 -70.12
C ILE A 59 5.26 -15.09 -68.79
N ASN A 60 5.17 -15.94 -67.78
CA ASN A 60 4.58 -15.57 -66.51
C ASN A 60 5.49 -14.52 -65.83
N PRO A 61 4.97 -13.39 -65.31
CA PRO A 61 5.79 -12.31 -64.74
C PRO A 61 6.70 -12.76 -63.58
N GLU A 62 6.32 -13.85 -62.90
CA GLU A 62 7.08 -14.50 -61.84
C GLU A 62 8.41 -15.08 -62.33
N GLU A 63 8.55 -15.41 -63.62
CA GLU A 63 9.77 -16.02 -64.18
C GLU A 63 10.82 -14.99 -64.64
N VAL A 64 10.50 -13.69 -64.65
CA VAL A 64 11.36 -12.64 -65.24
C VAL A 64 11.94 -11.68 -64.18
N ALA A 65 11.47 -11.73 -62.93
CA ALA A 65 11.99 -10.85 -61.88
C ALA A 65 11.94 -11.49 -60.48
N ASP A 66 13.06 -12.07 -60.02
CA ASP A 66 13.14 -12.74 -58.71
C ASP A 66 12.91 -11.79 -57.52
N LEU A 67 13.28 -10.51 -57.60
CA LEU A 67 12.95 -9.54 -56.55
C LEU A 67 13.02 -8.09 -57.06
N VAL A 68 11.88 -7.41 -57.17
CA VAL A 68 11.82 -5.95 -57.42
C VAL A 68 11.36 -5.26 -56.14
N THR A 69 12.28 -5.02 -55.21
CA THR A 69 11.98 -4.30 -53.97
C THR A 69 12.85 -3.04 -53.82
N LYS A 70 12.22 -1.95 -53.36
CA LYS A 70 12.93 -0.73 -52.98
C LYS A 70 13.26 -0.80 -51.49
N LEU A 71 14.48 -1.19 -51.17
CA LEU A 71 14.93 -1.28 -49.79
C LEU A 71 14.99 0.10 -49.16
N ASN A 72 14.34 0.28 -48.00
CA ASN A 72 14.51 1.49 -47.20
C ASN A 72 15.78 1.35 -46.34
N THR A 73 16.38 2.49 -45.98
CA THR A 73 17.63 2.52 -45.18
C THR A 73 17.47 1.77 -43.85
N ASN A 74 16.28 1.83 -43.25
CA ASN A 74 15.97 1.11 -42.01
C ASN A 74 15.90 -0.40 -42.22
N ASP A 75 15.38 -0.87 -43.34
CA ASP A 75 15.27 -2.32 -43.63
C ASP A 75 16.66 -2.92 -43.81
N VAL A 76 17.53 -2.21 -44.55
CA VAL A 76 18.94 -2.58 -44.72
C VAL A 76 19.66 -2.58 -43.36
N LEU A 77 19.47 -1.54 -42.55
CA LEU A 77 20.11 -1.44 -41.23
C LEU A 77 19.65 -2.55 -40.29
N ILE A 78 18.35 -2.80 -40.19
CA ILE A 78 17.78 -3.84 -39.31
C ILE A 78 18.23 -5.23 -39.76
N SER A 79 18.19 -5.50 -41.07
CA SER A 79 18.66 -6.79 -41.61
C SER A 79 20.15 -6.97 -41.34
N ILE A 80 21.01 -5.98 -41.59
CA ILE A 80 22.46 -6.07 -41.29
C ILE A 80 22.73 -6.29 -39.79
N LEU A 81 21.90 -5.72 -38.91
CA LEU A 81 22.01 -5.87 -37.45
C LEU A 81 21.43 -7.19 -36.91
N SER A 82 20.60 -7.87 -37.70
CA SER A 82 20.00 -9.14 -37.31
C SER A 82 21.03 -10.27 -37.35
N ARG A 83 20.87 -11.27 -36.46
CA ARG A 83 21.84 -12.37 -36.31
C ARG A 83 22.10 -13.14 -37.61
N ASN A 84 21.07 -13.31 -38.45
CA ASN A 84 21.12 -14.13 -39.66
C ASN A 84 21.11 -13.31 -40.97
N LYS A 85 21.00 -11.97 -40.89
CA LYS A 85 21.02 -11.04 -42.03
C LYS A 85 19.94 -11.24 -43.09
N HIS A 86 18.86 -11.93 -42.72
CA HIS A 86 17.69 -12.18 -43.55
C HIS A 86 16.96 -10.87 -43.85
N LEU A 87 16.63 -10.67 -45.13
CA LEU A 87 15.80 -9.57 -45.60
C LEU A 87 14.35 -9.90 -45.27
N TYR A 88 13.65 -9.01 -44.58
CA TYR A 88 12.25 -9.21 -44.13
C TYR A 88 12.01 -10.45 -43.24
N GLY A 89 13.06 -11.14 -42.79
CA GLY A 89 12.97 -12.37 -42.01
C GLY A 89 12.93 -13.65 -42.85
N ASP A 90 13.07 -13.55 -44.16
CA ASP A 90 13.11 -14.68 -45.09
C ASP A 90 14.54 -15.26 -45.20
N GLU A 91 14.67 -16.58 -45.07
CA GLU A 91 15.97 -17.27 -45.08
C GLU A 91 16.59 -17.32 -46.48
N ASP A 92 15.76 -17.26 -47.53
CA ASP A 92 16.21 -17.37 -48.92
C ASP A 92 16.86 -16.06 -49.42
N TYR A 93 16.64 -14.93 -48.73
CA TYR A 93 17.16 -13.63 -49.10
C TYR A 93 18.04 -13.03 -47.99
N ALA A 94 19.37 -13.06 -48.16
CA ALA A 94 20.32 -12.52 -47.18
C ALA A 94 21.15 -11.36 -47.74
N ILE A 95 21.30 -10.28 -46.95
CA ILE A 95 22.19 -9.17 -47.31
C ILE A 95 23.64 -9.56 -47.00
N GLN A 96 24.44 -9.77 -48.05
CA GLN A 96 25.87 -10.09 -47.94
C GLN A 96 26.74 -8.98 -48.55
N SER A 97 27.94 -8.78 -47.98
CA SER A 97 28.93 -7.87 -48.56
C SER A 97 29.53 -8.50 -49.82
N VAL A 98 29.45 -7.81 -50.95
CA VAL A 98 29.95 -8.31 -52.24
C VAL A 98 31.47 -8.45 -52.27
N LYS A 99 32.20 -7.76 -51.37
CA LYS A 99 33.66 -7.66 -51.48
C LYS A 99 34.46 -8.60 -50.59
N ASP A 100 33.90 -9.13 -49.51
CA ASP A 100 34.62 -10.08 -48.63
C ASP A 100 33.63 -10.97 -47.89
N GLN A 101 33.65 -12.27 -48.18
CA GLN A 101 32.88 -13.29 -47.45
C GLN A 101 33.38 -13.49 -46.00
N GLU A 102 34.55 -12.95 -45.65
CA GLU A 102 35.22 -13.17 -44.36
C GLU A 102 35.12 -12.00 -43.38
N VAL A 103 34.56 -10.84 -43.77
CA VAL A 103 34.46 -9.71 -42.82
C VAL A 103 33.31 -9.98 -41.84
N PRO A 104 33.59 -10.20 -40.54
CA PRO A 104 32.55 -10.42 -39.57
C PRO A 104 31.65 -9.17 -39.51
N PRO A 105 30.33 -9.34 -39.27
CA PRO A 105 29.40 -8.22 -39.22
C PRO A 105 29.88 -7.13 -38.28
N VAL A 106 29.45 -5.88 -38.53
CA VAL A 106 29.65 -4.76 -37.60
C VAL A 106 28.92 -5.10 -36.30
N VAL A 107 29.62 -5.71 -35.35
CA VAL A 107 29.12 -6.01 -34.02
C VAL A 107 29.13 -4.70 -33.25
N PHE A 108 27.95 -4.15 -32.95
CA PHE A 108 27.84 -3.01 -32.06
C PHE A 108 28.05 -3.50 -30.62
N PRO A 109 29.17 -3.16 -29.95
CA PRO A 109 29.48 -3.71 -28.63
C PRO A 109 28.37 -3.38 -27.61
N TYR A 110 27.75 -2.22 -27.76
CA TYR A 110 26.65 -1.77 -26.92
C TYR A 110 25.38 -2.61 -27.08
N SER A 111 25.06 -3.11 -28.27
CA SER A 111 23.90 -4.00 -28.43
C SER A 111 24.16 -5.38 -27.84
N SER A 112 25.39 -5.90 -27.95
CA SER A 112 25.78 -7.16 -27.31
C SER A 112 25.76 -7.05 -25.78
N ILE A 113 26.18 -5.90 -25.23
CA ILE A 113 26.07 -5.61 -23.79
C ILE A 113 24.59 -5.48 -23.37
N LEU A 114 23.75 -4.77 -24.14
CA LEU A 114 22.32 -4.65 -23.85
C LEU A 114 21.59 -5.99 -23.91
N LEU A 115 21.93 -6.86 -24.86
CA LEU A 115 21.36 -8.20 -24.97
C LEU A 115 21.82 -9.09 -23.81
N SER A 116 23.10 -9.04 -23.42
CA SER A 116 23.57 -9.80 -22.25
C SER A 116 22.93 -9.30 -20.97
N TRP A 117 22.74 -7.98 -20.82
CA TRP A 117 22.01 -7.40 -19.68
C TRP A 117 20.55 -7.80 -19.67
N LYS A 118 19.88 -7.82 -20.83
CA LYS A 118 18.50 -8.31 -20.98
C LYS A 118 18.40 -9.78 -20.58
N GLU A 119 19.34 -10.62 -21.00
CA GLU A 119 19.36 -12.03 -20.62
C GLU A 119 19.61 -12.22 -19.12
N ILE A 120 20.55 -11.48 -18.53
CA ILE A 120 20.81 -11.49 -17.08
C ILE A 120 19.58 -11.04 -16.31
N TYR A 121 18.93 -9.95 -16.74
CA TYR A 121 17.73 -9.41 -16.13
C TYR A 121 16.54 -10.38 -16.24
N ASN A 122 16.32 -10.98 -17.41
CA ASN A 122 15.28 -11.98 -17.60
C ASN A 122 15.53 -13.25 -16.78
N LYS A 123 16.78 -13.67 -16.58
CA LYS A 123 17.13 -14.78 -15.68
C LYS A 123 16.87 -14.45 -14.20
N GLN A 124 16.86 -13.17 -13.83
CA GLN A 124 16.53 -12.73 -12.47
C GLN A 124 15.01 -12.63 -12.24
N ILE A 125 14.23 -12.47 -13.31
CA ILE A 125 12.77 -12.52 -13.25
C ILE A 125 12.36 -14.00 -13.22
N LYS A 126 12.01 -14.49 -12.02
CA LYS A 126 11.36 -15.79 -11.87
C LYS A 126 9.89 -15.67 -12.24
N ASP A 127 9.33 -16.70 -12.88
CA ASP A 127 7.89 -16.78 -13.10
C ASP A 127 7.17 -16.83 -11.74
N LEU A 128 6.00 -16.19 -11.63
CA LEU A 128 5.17 -16.18 -10.42
C LEU A 128 4.85 -17.58 -9.86
N LYS A 129 4.97 -18.61 -10.71
CA LYS A 129 4.77 -20.03 -10.39
C LYS A 129 5.99 -20.65 -9.69
N ASP A 130 7.18 -20.12 -9.97
CA ASP A 130 8.48 -20.57 -9.43
C ASP A 130 8.88 -19.81 -8.16
N ILE A 131 8.15 -18.74 -7.86
CA ILE A 131 8.23 -18.04 -6.59
C ILE A 131 7.33 -18.83 -5.64
N GLU A 132 7.92 -19.53 -4.67
CA GLU A 132 7.15 -20.11 -3.58
C GLU A 132 6.23 -19.02 -3.03
N PRO A 133 4.91 -19.28 -2.90
CA PRO A 133 4.01 -18.28 -2.36
C PRO A 133 4.58 -17.85 -1.01
N VAL A 134 4.66 -16.52 -0.80
CA VAL A 134 4.95 -15.97 0.52
C VAL A 134 3.83 -16.45 1.42
N ASN A 135 4.05 -17.59 2.07
CA ASN A 135 3.21 -18.04 3.14
C ASN A 135 3.38 -16.98 4.22
N GLU A 136 2.40 -16.10 4.34
CA GLU A 136 2.20 -15.28 5.54
C GLU A 136 1.98 -16.16 6.78
N GLY A 137 1.87 -17.49 6.60
CA GLY A 137 1.98 -18.50 7.64
C GLY A 137 3.41 -18.67 8.14
N TYR A 138 3.56 -18.51 9.46
CA TYR A 138 4.68 -18.88 10.31
C TYR A 138 5.68 -19.87 9.67
N PRO A 139 7.01 -19.62 9.67
CA PRO A 139 8.02 -20.59 9.22
C PRO A 139 7.71 -21.99 9.73
N LYS A 140 7.65 -22.95 8.80
CA LYS A 140 7.38 -24.37 9.08
C LYS A 140 8.31 -24.84 10.19
N VAL A 141 7.73 -25.11 11.35
CA VAL A 141 8.45 -25.64 12.51
C VAL A 141 8.75 -27.11 12.24
N ASP A 142 10.04 -27.47 12.23
CA ASP A 142 10.46 -28.86 12.06
C ASP A 142 10.01 -29.70 13.27
N ALA A 143 9.21 -30.73 13.00
CA ALA A 143 8.61 -31.62 13.99
C ALA A 143 9.64 -32.27 14.93
N LYS A 144 10.87 -32.48 14.46
CA LYS A 144 11.98 -33.00 15.27
C LYS A 144 12.30 -32.07 16.44
N TYR A 145 12.41 -30.77 16.18
CA TYR A 145 12.76 -29.78 17.20
C TYR A 145 11.57 -29.46 18.11
N LEU A 146 10.34 -29.55 17.60
CA LEU A 146 9.14 -29.45 18.42
C LEU A 146 9.05 -30.61 19.44
N GLY A 147 9.39 -31.84 19.01
CA GLY A 147 9.49 -32.99 19.90
C GLY A 147 10.59 -32.87 20.95
N LEU A 148 11.72 -32.25 20.59
CA LEU A 148 12.80 -31.94 21.54
C LEU A 148 12.35 -30.91 22.57
N TRP A 149 11.73 -29.81 22.12
CA TRP A 149 11.26 -28.72 22.97
C TRP A 149 10.31 -29.22 24.06
N LYS A 150 9.32 -30.06 23.70
CA LYS A 150 8.37 -30.65 24.64
C LYS A 150 8.99 -31.49 25.78
N ARG A 151 10.27 -31.85 25.69
CA ARG A 151 10.96 -32.75 26.63
C ARG A 151 12.10 -32.06 27.39
N THR A 152 12.32 -30.77 27.17
CA THR A 152 13.49 -30.04 27.69
C THR A 152 13.11 -28.67 28.21
N SER A 153 13.86 -28.15 29.18
CA SER A 153 13.76 -26.73 29.57
C SER A 153 14.33 -25.81 28.50
N LEU A 154 14.08 -24.50 28.66
CA LEU A 154 14.48 -23.45 27.71
C LEU A 154 15.99 -23.45 27.44
N ASP A 155 16.81 -23.38 28.49
CA ASP A 155 18.28 -23.47 28.36
C ASP A 155 18.74 -24.78 27.71
N GLU A 156 18.17 -25.91 28.13
CA GLU A 156 18.53 -27.21 27.59
C GLU A 156 18.20 -27.34 26.10
N PHE A 157 17.07 -26.79 25.67
CA PHE A 157 16.65 -26.82 24.28
C PHE A 157 17.64 -26.08 23.38
N PHE A 158 18.01 -24.85 23.73
CA PHE A 158 18.96 -24.05 22.93
C PHE A 158 20.36 -24.66 22.88
N ASN A 159 20.76 -25.37 23.95
CA ASN A 159 22.03 -26.10 24.00
C ASN A 159 21.98 -27.41 23.19
N LYS A 160 20.97 -28.27 23.40
CA LYS A 160 20.80 -29.57 22.73
C LYS A 160 20.53 -29.42 21.23
N SER A 161 19.79 -28.39 20.82
CA SER A 161 19.56 -28.05 19.42
C SER A 161 20.80 -27.46 18.72
N ARG A 162 21.85 -27.12 19.49
CA ARG A 162 23.07 -26.43 19.05
C ARG A 162 22.82 -25.04 18.43
N ALA A 163 21.64 -24.46 18.63
CA ALA A 163 21.24 -23.19 18.03
C ALA A 163 22.22 -22.04 18.34
N ILE A 164 22.65 -21.93 19.61
CA ILE A 164 23.63 -20.93 20.05
C ILE A 164 24.99 -21.17 19.40
N LYS A 165 25.46 -22.41 19.39
CA LYS A 165 26.76 -22.78 18.80
C LYS A 165 26.79 -22.51 17.30
N ASN A 166 25.72 -22.84 16.59
CA ASN A 166 25.62 -22.62 15.15
C ASN A 166 25.59 -21.12 14.82
N SER A 167 24.80 -20.33 15.54
CA SER A 167 24.67 -18.88 15.30
C SER A 167 25.95 -18.12 15.63
N THR A 168 26.64 -18.51 16.70
CA THR A 168 27.97 -17.95 17.03
C THR A 168 29.02 -18.31 15.99
N SER A 169 29.01 -19.53 15.46
CA SER A 169 29.93 -19.98 14.41
C SER A 169 29.69 -19.23 13.10
N ILE A 170 28.42 -18.97 12.74
CA ILE A 170 28.06 -18.15 11.58
C ILE A 170 28.57 -16.71 11.75
N LYS A 171 28.34 -16.07 12.90
CA LYS A 171 28.82 -14.69 13.13
C LYS A 171 30.34 -14.57 13.17
N LYS A 172 31.04 -15.60 13.65
CA LYS A 172 32.51 -15.65 13.64
C LYS A 172 33.10 -16.01 12.27
N GLY A 173 32.27 -16.32 11.27
CA GLY A 173 32.72 -16.68 9.92
C GLY A 173 33.44 -18.03 9.85
N THR A 174 33.24 -18.91 10.83
CA THR A 174 33.93 -20.21 10.89
C THR A 174 33.23 -21.30 10.07
N VAL A 175 32.08 -20.98 9.46
CA VAL A 175 31.23 -21.91 8.70
C VAL A 175 31.24 -21.49 7.24
N GLN A 176 31.36 -22.46 6.33
CA GLN A 176 31.32 -22.14 4.90
C GLN A 176 29.91 -21.74 4.45
N PRO A 177 29.75 -20.80 3.49
CA PRO A 177 28.42 -20.35 3.04
C PRO A 177 27.48 -21.46 2.55
N SER A 178 28.03 -22.56 2.01
CA SER A 178 27.29 -23.76 1.59
C SER A 178 26.63 -24.50 2.77
N GLU A 179 27.26 -24.48 3.94
CA GLU A 179 26.79 -25.20 5.14
C GLU A 179 25.72 -24.41 5.91
N ILE A 180 25.64 -23.09 5.71
CA ILE A 180 24.73 -22.20 6.46
C ILE A 180 23.25 -22.60 6.27
N LYS A 181 22.87 -23.01 5.06
CA LYS A 181 21.46 -23.30 4.72
C LYS A 181 20.85 -24.48 5.51
N GLY A 182 21.69 -25.36 6.07
CA GLY A 182 21.24 -26.54 6.83
C GLY A 182 21.34 -26.39 8.35
N LEU A 183 21.85 -25.26 8.85
CA LEU A 183 22.08 -25.08 10.28
C LEU A 183 20.84 -24.57 10.99
N PHE A 184 20.51 -25.21 12.11
CA PHE A 184 19.49 -24.73 13.04
C PHE A 184 20.06 -23.59 13.89
N THR A 185 19.51 -22.38 13.74
CA THR A 185 20.00 -21.15 14.39
C THR A 185 19.14 -20.75 15.59
N VAL A 186 19.57 -19.72 16.33
CA VAL A 186 18.81 -19.11 17.44
C VAL A 186 17.46 -18.57 16.93
N GLU A 187 17.38 -18.13 15.69
CA GLU A 187 16.15 -17.66 15.04
C GLU A 187 15.16 -18.81 14.84
N SER A 188 15.62 -19.93 14.28
CA SER A 188 14.81 -21.13 14.11
C SER A 188 14.33 -21.68 15.45
N ALA A 189 15.23 -21.75 16.44
CA ALA A 189 14.91 -22.18 17.80
C ALA A 189 13.84 -21.28 18.45
N SER A 190 13.99 -19.96 18.32
CA SER A 190 13.03 -18.98 18.80
C SER A 190 11.66 -19.16 18.16
N ASN A 191 11.62 -19.44 16.86
CA ASN A 191 10.37 -19.68 16.16
C ASN A 191 9.63 -20.94 16.66
N VAL A 192 10.37 -21.98 17.08
CA VAL A 192 9.79 -23.19 17.70
C VAL A 192 9.19 -22.85 19.06
N VAL A 193 9.95 -22.19 19.93
CA VAL A 193 9.50 -21.88 21.30
C VAL A 193 8.27 -20.97 21.26
N LEU A 194 8.32 -19.88 20.47
CA LEU A 194 7.22 -18.94 20.31
C LEU A 194 5.95 -19.58 19.72
N SER A 195 6.06 -20.67 18.95
CA SER A 195 4.88 -21.37 18.41
C SER A 195 4.10 -22.17 19.44
N THR A 196 4.65 -22.33 20.65
CA THR A 196 4.06 -23.16 21.72
C THR A 196 3.69 -22.37 22.97
N ILE A 197 4.07 -21.09 23.04
CA ILE A 197 3.75 -20.23 24.17
C ILE A 197 2.29 -19.80 24.06
N ASP A 198 1.51 -20.10 25.10
CA ASP A 198 0.10 -19.75 25.23
C ASP A 198 -0.22 -18.94 26.49
N ASN A 199 0.77 -18.77 27.39
CA ASN A 199 0.59 -18.15 28.70
C ASN A 199 1.64 -17.07 28.99
N LEU A 200 1.31 -16.20 29.95
CA LEU A 200 2.10 -15.02 30.30
C LEU A 200 3.47 -15.39 30.87
N GLU A 201 3.50 -16.33 31.82
CA GLU A 201 4.72 -16.73 32.54
C GLU A 201 5.77 -17.31 31.59
N SER A 202 5.36 -18.16 30.65
CA SER A 202 6.24 -18.76 29.65
C SER A 202 6.80 -17.71 28.68
N LEU A 203 6.00 -16.68 28.35
CA LEU A 203 6.46 -15.59 27.50
C LEU A 203 7.47 -14.70 28.23
N GLU A 204 7.25 -14.39 29.51
CA GLU A 204 8.20 -13.63 30.32
C GLU A 204 9.51 -14.38 30.55
N GLU A 205 9.44 -15.69 30.84
CA GLU A 205 10.63 -16.55 30.95
C GLU A 205 11.44 -16.53 29.64
N TYR A 206 10.76 -16.72 28.50
CA TYR A 206 11.40 -16.65 27.19
C TYR A 206 12.04 -15.29 26.91
N LEU A 207 11.35 -14.18 27.23
CA LEU A 207 11.86 -12.83 27.02
C LEU A 207 13.12 -12.58 27.84
N SER A 208 13.11 -12.97 29.12
CA SER A 208 14.26 -12.82 30.01
C SER A 208 15.50 -13.54 29.48
N PHE A 209 15.32 -14.71 28.88
CA PHE A 209 16.40 -15.48 28.27
C PHE A 209 16.89 -14.87 26.96
N ILE A 210 15.97 -14.56 26.03
CA ILE A 210 16.31 -14.24 24.65
C ILE A 210 16.96 -12.87 24.50
N ILE A 211 16.66 -11.91 25.39
CA ILE A 211 17.26 -10.56 25.37
C ILE A 211 18.79 -10.64 25.33
N SER A 212 19.39 -11.54 26.12
CA SER A 212 20.85 -11.76 26.14
C SER A 212 21.41 -12.36 24.84
N LYS A 213 20.56 -12.94 24.00
CA LYS A 213 20.91 -13.65 22.76
C LYS A 213 20.54 -12.89 21.50
N VAL A 214 19.87 -11.73 21.60
CA VAL A 214 19.57 -10.84 20.46
C VAL A 214 20.81 -10.52 19.60
N PRO A 215 22.02 -10.32 20.17
CA PRO A 215 23.23 -10.12 19.37
C PRO A 215 23.62 -11.32 18.49
N LEU A 216 22.96 -12.46 18.56
CA LEU A 216 23.16 -13.61 17.67
C LEU A 216 22.17 -13.65 16.49
N PHE A 217 21.14 -12.82 16.51
CA PHE A 217 20.17 -12.72 15.42
C PHE A 217 20.75 -11.95 14.23
N THR A 218 20.25 -12.28 13.05
CA THR A 218 20.36 -11.47 11.84
C THR A 218 19.34 -10.34 11.88
N PHE A 219 19.50 -9.36 10.98
CA PHE A 219 18.54 -8.27 10.83
C PHE A 219 17.10 -8.77 10.61
N GLN A 220 16.92 -9.75 9.73
CA GLN A 220 15.61 -10.30 9.39
C GLN A 220 15.03 -11.11 10.56
N GLY A 221 15.84 -11.94 11.22
CA GLY A 221 15.40 -12.69 12.39
C GLY A 221 15.02 -11.80 13.56
N ALA A 222 15.76 -10.71 13.81
CA ALA A 222 15.43 -9.76 14.87
C ALA A 222 14.09 -9.03 14.60
N LYS A 223 13.84 -8.67 13.33
CA LYS A 223 12.55 -8.11 12.89
C LYS A 223 11.40 -9.10 13.11
N GLU A 224 11.57 -10.36 12.70
CA GLU A 224 10.57 -11.41 12.87
C GLU A 224 10.31 -11.73 14.33
N LEU A 225 11.37 -11.80 15.15
CA LEU A 225 11.27 -11.96 16.60
C LEU A 225 10.42 -10.86 17.22
N LEU A 226 10.76 -9.60 16.98
CA LEU A 226 10.05 -8.46 17.52
C LEU A 226 8.58 -8.45 17.07
N THR A 227 8.32 -8.81 15.82
CA THR A 227 6.96 -8.94 15.27
C THR A 227 6.14 -9.98 16.02
N ARG A 228 6.67 -11.20 16.16
CA ARG A 228 5.97 -12.32 16.82
C ARG A 228 5.73 -12.05 18.30
N VAL A 229 6.76 -11.59 19.01
CA VAL A 229 6.64 -11.27 20.43
C VAL A 229 5.62 -10.15 20.64
N THR A 230 5.59 -9.13 19.79
CA THR A 230 4.59 -8.05 19.88
C THR A 230 3.17 -8.59 19.71
N LEU A 231 2.93 -9.47 18.72
CA LEU A 231 1.62 -10.09 18.50
C LEU A 231 1.19 -10.92 19.72
N LEU A 232 2.05 -11.84 20.19
CA LEU A 232 1.76 -12.66 21.36
C LEU A 232 1.55 -11.82 22.62
N SER A 233 2.32 -10.75 22.81
CA SER A 233 2.16 -9.84 23.96
C SER A 233 0.80 -9.16 23.96
N SER A 234 0.23 -8.87 22.78
CA SER A 234 -1.10 -8.28 22.65
C SER A 234 -2.24 -9.27 22.93
N GLU A 235 -1.99 -10.57 22.75
CA GLU A 235 -2.96 -11.64 23.01
C GLU A 235 -2.94 -12.08 24.48
N VAL A 236 -1.73 -12.21 25.06
CA VAL A 236 -1.51 -12.79 26.38
C VAL A 236 -1.44 -11.72 27.49
N GLY A 237 -1.21 -10.44 27.14
CA GLY A 237 -1.23 -9.32 28.08
C GLY A 237 0.05 -9.19 28.90
N VAL A 238 1.21 -9.12 28.24
CA VAL A 238 2.54 -9.11 28.89
C VAL A 238 2.88 -7.78 29.53
N SER A 239 3.64 -7.83 30.63
CA SER A 239 4.25 -6.65 31.23
C SER A 239 5.10 -5.88 30.21
N GLY A 240 4.79 -4.60 30.02
CA GLY A 240 5.47 -3.78 29.00
C GLY A 240 6.98 -3.58 29.24
N SER A 241 7.51 -3.95 30.42
CA SER A 241 8.91 -3.77 30.80
C SER A 241 9.85 -4.71 30.04
N SER A 242 9.55 -6.01 30.01
CA SER A 242 10.33 -7.03 29.29
C SER A 242 10.29 -6.80 27.78
N LEU A 243 9.12 -6.44 27.25
CA LEU A 243 8.96 -6.08 25.84
C LEU A 243 9.75 -4.82 25.48
N ASN A 244 9.74 -3.80 26.35
CA ASN A 244 10.52 -2.59 26.16
C ASN A 244 12.04 -2.89 26.12
N GLN A 245 12.54 -3.75 27.00
CA GLN A 245 13.95 -4.15 26.98
C GLN A 245 14.33 -4.87 25.68
N LEU A 246 13.49 -5.79 25.21
CA LEU A 246 13.69 -6.44 23.91
C LEU A 246 13.68 -5.41 22.77
N ALA A 247 12.70 -4.50 22.74
CA ALA A 247 12.59 -3.49 21.71
C ALA A 247 13.81 -2.57 21.67
N CYS A 248 14.29 -2.08 22.83
CA CYS A 248 15.49 -1.27 22.92
C CYS A 248 16.71 -2.01 22.39
N THR A 249 16.96 -3.24 22.86
CA THR A 249 18.12 -4.04 22.42
C THR A 249 18.11 -4.33 20.92
N VAL A 250 16.95 -4.64 20.34
CA VAL A 250 16.80 -4.86 18.89
C VAL A 250 17.03 -3.57 18.11
N ILE A 251 16.46 -2.45 18.55
CA ILE A 251 16.56 -1.15 17.86
C ILE A 251 17.99 -0.60 17.95
N ASP A 252 18.67 -0.76 19.08
CA ASP A 252 20.05 -0.30 19.26
C ASP A 252 21.02 -1.06 18.35
N LEU A 253 20.84 -2.38 18.23
CA LEU A 253 21.66 -3.23 17.34
C LEU A 253 21.29 -3.06 15.86
N HIS A 254 20.01 -2.85 15.57
CA HIS A 254 19.48 -2.78 14.22
C HIS A 254 18.49 -1.62 14.05
N PRO A 255 18.96 -0.35 13.97
CA PRO A 255 18.07 0.83 13.93
C PRO A 255 17.09 0.84 12.75
N ARG A 256 17.44 0.17 11.65
CA ARG A 256 16.59 0.05 10.45
C ARG A 256 15.34 -0.78 10.68
N VAL A 257 15.28 -1.60 11.73
CA VAL A 257 14.11 -2.46 12.03
C VAL A 257 12.86 -1.59 12.17
N LEU A 258 12.97 -0.46 12.88
CA LEU A 258 11.88 0.49 13.13
C LEU A 258 11.16 0.93 11.84
N ARG A 259 11.91 1.21 10.77
CA ARG A 259 11.36 1.64 9.48
C ARG A 259 10.70 0.51 8.72
N THR A 260 11.24 -0.71 8.86
CA THR A 260 10.80 -1.89 8.10
C THR A 260 9.67 -2.70 8.75
N LEU A 261 9.35 -2.42 10.02
CA LEU A 261 8.22 -3.04 10.71
C LEU A 261 6.90 -2.63 10.05
N GLN A 262 5.93 -3.54 10.06
CA GLN A 262 4.57 -3.27 9.58
C GLN A 262 3.86 -2.28 10.50
N HIS A 263 2.94 -1.48 9.93
CA HIS A 263 2.23 -0.43 10.67
C HIS A 263 1.43 -0.98 11.87
N ASP A 264 0.72 -2.10 11.72
CA ASP A 264 -0.03 -2.72 12.83
C ASP A 264 0.88 -3.09 14.01
N ILE A 265 2.06 -3.64 13.70
CA ILE A 265 3.05 -4.04 14.70
C ILE A 265 3.64 -2.82 15.41
N LYS A 266 3.92 -1.73 14.69
CA LYS A 266 4.38 -0.48 15.31
C LYS A 266 3.34 0.09 16.28
N ASP A 267 2.05 0.05 15.93
CA ASP A 267 0.97 0.56 16.77
C ASP A 267 0.81 -0.28 18.05
N ARG A 268 0.77 -1.61 17.91
CA ARG A 268 0.70 -2.53 19.06
C ARG A 268 1.93 -2.43 19.96
N LEU A 269 3.12 -2.34 19.38
CA LEU A 269 4.36 -2.18 20.13
C LEU A 269 4.36 -0.85 20.88
N ALA A 270 3.95 0.25 20.22
CA ALA A 270 3.80 1.54 20.88
C ALA A 270 2.85 1.41 22.07
N PHE A 271 1.64 0.88 21.87
CA PHE A 271 0.67 0.67 22.94
C PHE A 271 1.25 -0.06 24.16
N ALA A 272 1.95 -1.17 23.93
CA ALA A 272 2.48 -2.01 25.01
C ALA A 272 3.63 -1.36 25.80
N ILE A 273 4.42 -0.46 25.20
CA ILE A 273 5.60 0.14 25.86
C ILE A 273 5.37 1.54 26.41
N ILE A 274 4.24 2.20 26.08
CA ILE A 274 3.95 3.60 26.46
C ILE A 274 4.22 3.88 27.95
N ALA A 275 3.79 2.97 28.83
CA ALA A 275 3.95 3.14 30.28
C ALA A 275 5.42 3.06 30.75
N ASN A 276 6.30 2.40 30.00
CA ASN A 276 7.69 2.14 30.40
C ASN A 276 8.69 3.05 29.67
N ASN A 277 8.43 3.39 28.41
CA ASN A 277 9.36 4.15 27.58
C ASN A 277 8.61 5.08 26.61
N ARG A 278 8.28 6.27 27.12
CA ARG A 278 7.58 7.32 26.36
C ARG A 278 8.36 7.76 25.12
N GLU A 279 9.69 7.81 25.20
CA GLU A 279 10.52 8.29 24.08
C GLU A 279 10.46 7.33 22.89
N LEU A 280 10.60 6.02 23.14
CA LEU A 280 10.50 5.01 22.10
C LEU A 280 9.09 4.97 21.50
N ALA A 281 8.06 5.03 22.36
CA ALA A 281 6.67 5.11 21.91
C ALA A 281 6.43 6.34 21.01
N THR A 282 6.99 7.49 21.37
CA THR A 282 6.90 8.72 20.57
C THR A 282 7.53 8.51 19.19
N ARG A 283 8.73 7.92 19.12
CA ARG A 283 9.41 7.62 17.85
C ARG A 283 8.60 6.65 16.98
N LEU A 284 8.01 5.61 17.57
CA LEU A 284 7.14 4.66 16.85
C LEU A 284 5.91 5.34 16.25
N ILE A 285 5.24 6.19 17.03
CA ILE A 285 4.05 6.92 16.58
C ILE A 285 4.41 7.94 15.49
N GLN A 286 5.54 8.63 15.61
CA GLN A 286 6.04 9.53 14.57
C GLN A 286 6.32 8.79 13.26
N GLU A 287 7.05 7.66 13.32
CA GLU A 287 7.32 6.81 12.16
C GLU A 287 6.06 6.22 11.52
N LEU A 288 4.98 6.03 12.29
CA LEU A 288 3.67 5.66 11.75
C LEU A 288 3.03 6.81 10.97
N ILE A 289 3.03 8.01 11.55
CA ILE A 289 2.42 9.21 10.95
C ILE A 289 3.18 9.62 9.68
N ASP A 290 4.52 9.59 9.73
CA ASP A 290 5.39 9.86 8.57
C ASP A 290 5.18 8.82 7.47
N GLY A 291 4.89 7.57 7.85
CA GLY A 291 4.46 6.49 6.95
C GLY A 291 3.02 6.61 6.43
N SER A 292 2.33 7.73 6.68
CA SER A 292 0.94 7.98 6.31
C SER A 292 -0.07 6.99 6.92
N ALA A 293 0.27 6.38 8.07
CA ALA A 293 -0.61 5.51 8.82
C ALA A 293 -1.12 6.21 10.08
N CYS A 294 -2.42 6.08 10.36
CA CYS A 294 -3.03 6.65 11.56
C CYS A 294 -2.96 5.62 12.72
N PRO A 295 -2.38 5.98 13.88
CA PRO A 295 -2.41 5.13 15.08
C PRO A 295 -3.84 4.76 15.51
N SER A 296 -3.97 3.69 16.29
CA SER A 296 -5.27 3.31 16.83
C SER A 296 -5.71 4.27 17.95
N GLN A 297 -7.03 4.41 18.13
CA GLN A 297 -7.63 5.27 19.16
C GLN A 297 -7.08 4.93 20.56
N LYS A 298 -7.00 3.63 20.87
CA LYS A 298 -6.50 3.12 22.16
C LYS A 298 -5.05 3.52 22.42
N THR A 299 -4.18 3.44 21.41
CA THR A 299 -2.78 3.86 21.50
C THR A 299 -2.66 5.35 21.79
N VAL A 300 -3.43 6.18 21.09
CA VAL A 300 -3.42 7.64 21.28
C VAL A 300 -3.92 8.01 22.67
N ASP A 301 -5.01 7.40 23.12
CA ASP A 301 -5.60 7.69 24.43
C ASP A 301 -4.65 7.30 25.56
N SER A 302 -4.09 6.09 25.50
CA SER A 302 -3.08 5.64 26.46
C SER A 302 -1.83 6.51 26.45
N PHE A 303 -1.39 6.98 25.27
CA PHE A 303 -0.25 7.89 25.15
C PHE A 303 -0.54 9.23 25.85
N LEU A 304 -1.72 9.81 25.62
CA LEU A 304 -2.12 11.08 26.24
C LEU A 304 -2.29 10.97 27.75
N GLU A 305 -2.73 9.81 28.26
CA GLU A 305 -2.84 9.54 29.70
C GLU A 305 -1.50 9.59 30.44
N THR A 306 -0.38 9.37 29.76
CA THR A 306 0.96 9.48 30.38
C THR A 306 1.35 10.92 30.74
N TYR A 307 0.67 11.93 30.21
CA TYR A 307 0.98 13.32 30.46
C TYR A 307 0.27 13.84 31.71
N LYS A 308 1.05 14.29 32.69
CA LYS A 308 0.56 15.13 33.79
C LYS A 308 0.59 16.57 33.31
N PHE A 309 -0.58 17.18 33.14
CA PHE A 309 -0.75 18.53 32.58
C PHE A 309 -0.29 19.66 33.53
N GLN A 310 0.95 19.60 34.03
CA GLN A 310 1.52 20.63 34.91
C GLN A 310 1.91 21.88 34.13
N ASP A 311 2.45 21.72 32.91
CA ASP A 311 2.70 22.82 31.97
C ASP A 311 2.07 22.50 30.60
N PRO A 312 0.87 23.01 30.33
CA PRO A 312 0.10 22.64 29.15
C PRO A 312 0.68 23.23 27.85
N VAL A 313 1.48 24.30 27.91
CA VAL A 313 2.04 24.95 26.71
C VAL A 313 3.23 24.15 26.17
N THR A 314 4.15 23.72 27.04
CA THR A 314 5.25 22.83 26.63
C THR A 314 4.74 21.47 26.20
N THR A 315 3.77 20.92 26.93
CA THR A 315 3.11 19.66 26.55
C THR A 315 2.50 19.73 25.15
N LEU A 316 1.81 20.83 24.80
CA LEU A 316 1.28 21.01 23.45
C LEU A 316 2.36 21.05 22.37
N ARG A 317 3.51 21.67 22.67
CA ARG A 317 4.64 21.72 21.73
C ARG A 317 5.18 20.31 21.46
N GLU A 318 5.31 19.49 22.49
CA GLU A 318 5.70 18.07 22.36
C GLU A 318 4.68 17.27 21.55
N LEU A 319 3.37 17.53 21.72
CA LEU A 319 2.29 16.81 21.03
C LEU A 319 1.99 17.30 19.61
N THR A 320 2.75 18.26 19.08
CA THR A 320 2.49 18.86 17.75
C THR A 320 2.44 17.83 16.61
N PHE A 321 3.23 16.76 16.69
CA PHE A 321 3.25 15.69 15.70
C PHE A 321 1.92 14.91 15.62
N LEU A 322 1.10 14.91 16.69
CA LEU A 322 -0.23 14.26 16.71
C LEU A 322 -1.33 15.09 16.06
N LYS A 323 -1.05 16.29 15.56
CA LYS A 323 -2.06 17.20 14.99
C LYS A 323 -2.90 16.52 13.91
N SER A 324 -2.28 15.80 12.99
CA SER A 324 -2.98 15.05 11.93
C SER A 324 -3.91 13.99 12.52
N VAL A 325 -3.44 13.25 13.52
CA VAL A 325 -4.19 12.19 14.21
C VAL A 325 -5.43 12.75 14.90
N ILE A 326 -5.30 13.86 15.64
CA ILE A 326 -6.41 14.53 16.33
C ILE A 326 -7.47 15.04 15.35
N HIS A 327 -7.07 15.44 14.14
CA HIS A 327 -8.03 15.85 13.11
C HIS A 327 -8.79 14.67 12.48
N HIS A 328 -8.20 13.48 12.41
CA HIS A 328 -8.81 12.31 11.79
C HIS A 328 -9.57 11.40 12.78
N ARG A 329 -9.16 11.39 14.05
CA ARG A 329 -9.76 10.57 15.12
C ARG A 329 -10.72 11.39 15.98
N GLU A 330 -11.49 10.67 16.78
CA GLU A 330 -12.33 11.27 17.81
C GLU A 330 -11.47 11.84 18.93
N LEU A 331 -11.81 13.04 19.41
CA LEU A 331 -11.11 13.66 20.53
C LEU A 331 -11.48 12.93 21.83
N SER A 332 -10.48 12.45 22.58
CA SER A 332 -10.71 11.86 23.89
C SER A 332 -10.83 12.90 25.00
N GLU A 333 -11.37 12.47 26.16
CA GLU A 333 -11.55 13.36 27.31
C GLU A 333 -10.22 13.96 27.80
N HIS A 334 -9.15 13.17 27.81
CA HIS A 334 -7.81 13.63 28.18
C HIS A 334 -7.30 14.71 27.23
N ALA A 335 -7.44 14.50 25.91
CA ALA A 335 -7.09 15.48 24.90
C ALA A 335 -7.89 16.79 25.07
N PHE A 336 -9.19 16.68 25.36
CA PHE A 336 -10.05 17.84 25.61
C PHE A 336 -9.59 18.65 26.82
N LYS A 337 -9.33 18.00 27.97
CA LYS A 337 -8.86 18.67 29.20
C LYS A 337 -7.58 19.45 28.99
N LEU A 338 -6.64 18.90 28.20
CA LEU A 338 -5.42 19.59 27.83
C LEU A 338 -5.72 20.81 26.93
N LEU A 339 -6.52 20.61 25.88
CA LEU A 339 -6.78 21.68 24.90
C LEU A 339 -7.51 22.86 25.54
N ILE A 340 -8.54 22.62 26.35
CA ILE A 340 -9.34 23.71 26.96
C ILE A 340 -8.51 24.59 27.91
N GLN A 341 -7.49 24.04 28.58
CA GLN A 341 -6.59 24.81 29.43
C GLN A 341 -5.75 25.82 28.63
N THR A 342 -5.43 25.48 27.38
CA THR A 342 -4.53 26.25 26.52
C THR A 342 -5.20 27.34 25.71
N VAL A 343 -6.53 27.34 25.63
CA VAL A 343 -7.33 28.34 24.92
C VAL A 343 -7.15 29.72 25.58
N ARG A 344 -6.70 30.71 24.79
CA ARG A 344 -6.42 32.09 25.22
C ARG A 344 -7.41 33.10 24.67
N ASP A 345 -8.13 32.77 23.59
CA ASP A 345 -9.09 33.68 22.97
C ASP A 345 -10.37 32.97 22.52
N VAL A 346 -11.37 33.76 22.16
CA VAL A 346 -12.68 33.27 21.70
C VAL A 346 -12.58 32.50 20.37
N ASN A 347 -11.66 32.89 19.49
CA ASN A 347 -11.50 32.25 18.18
C ASN A 347 -10.94 30.82 18.33
N GLU A 348 -9.97 30.62 19.22
CA GLU A 348 -9.43 29.31 19.61
C GLU A 348 -10.51 28.43 20.24
N LEU A 349 -11.37 29.01 21.09
CA LEU A 349 -12.50 28.28 21.66
C LEU A 349 -13.48 27.81 20.58
N ILE A 350 -13.80 28.66 19.61
CA ILE A 350 -14.66 28.29 18.46
C ILE A 350 -14.01 27.16 17.64
N LYS A 351 -12.69 27.19 17.43
CA LYS A 351 -11.96 26.12 16.76
C LYS A 351 -12.02 24.81 17.54
N LEU A 352 -11.84 24.83 18.86
CA LEU A 352 -11.98 23.65 19.72
C LEU A 352 -13.40 23.05 19.63
N VAL A 353 -14.42 23.90 19.68
CA VAL A 353 -15.81 23.50 19.53
C VAL A 353 -16.07 22.89 18.13
N SER A 354 -15.44 23.44 17.09
CA SER A 354 -15.53 22.89 15.73
C SER A 354 -14.91 21.49 15.60
N LEU A 355 -13.83 21.21 16.34
CA LEU A 355 -13.22 19.87 16.42
C LEU A 355 -14.14 18.89 17.14
N LEU A 356 -14.74 19.33 18.26
CA LEU A 356 -15.66 18.53 19.06
C LEU A 356 -16.96 18.16 18.34
N LYS A 357 -17.30 18.81 17.23
CA LYS A 357 -18.44 18.40 16.38
C LYS A 357 -18.31 16.96 15.88
N LYS A 358 -17.09 16.45 15.73
CA LYS A 358 -16.84 15.06 15.34
C LYS A 358 -17.17 14.08 16.47
N THR A 359 -17.25 14.55 17.71
CA THR A 359 -17.51 13.78 18.93
C THR A 359 -18.70 14.37 19.68
N PRO A 360 -19.94 14.15 19.21
CA PRO A 360 -21.13 14.81 19.76
C PRO A 360 -21.37 14.47 21.24
N ASN A 361 -21.03 13.25 21.66
CA ASN A 361 -21.18 12.79 23.05
C ASN A 361 -20.31 13.63 24.01
N LEU A 362 -19.00 13.75 23.71
CA LEU A 362 -18.08 14.54 24.51
C LEU A 362 -18.47 16.03 24.51
N LEU A 363 -18.93 16.54 23.37
CA LEU A 363 -19.40 17.92 23.26
C LEU A 363 -20.63 18.17 24.16
N GLN A 364 -21.55 17.20 24.26
CA GLN A 364 -22.74 17.29 25.12
C GLN A 364 -22.38 17.24 26.61
N GLU A 365 -21.43 16.39 26.99
CA GLU A 365 -20.96 16.29 28.39
C GLU A 365 -20.19 17.53 28.83
N LYS A 366 -19.34 18.08 27.97
CA LYS A 366 -18.39 19.16 28.30
C LYS A 366 -18.90 20.58 27.99
N GLN A 367 -20.18 20.75 27.65
CA GLN A 367 -20.77 22.07 27.34
C GLN A 367 -20.57 23.09 28.46
N TYR A 368 -20.66 22.65 29.72
CA TYR A 368 -20.50 23.50 30.88
C TYR A 368 -19.06 24.03 31.03
N GLU A 369 -18.06 23.16 30.84
CA GLU A 369 -16.65 23.53 30.89
C GLU A 369 -16.31 24.53 29.76
N LEU A 370 -16.83 24.30 28.55
CA LEU A 370 -16.68 25.21 27.42
C LEU A 370 -17.30 26.60 27.69
N TYR A 371 -18.50 26.65 28.28
CA TYR A 371 -19.15 27.90 28.63
C TYR A 371 -18.41 28.64 29.75
N ALA A 372 -17.95 27.93 30.78
CA ALA A 372 -17.14 28.52 31.84
C ALA A 372 -15.86 29.15 31.28
N LYS A 373 -15.20 28.49 30.32
CA LYS A 373 -14.03 29.05 29.63
C LYS A 373 -14.40 30.26 28.77
N LEU A 374 -15.53 30.24 28.05
CA LEU A 374 -16.00 31.40 27.29
C LEU A 374 -16.17 32.64 28.18
N ARG A 375 -16.75 32.47 29.37
CA ARG A 375 -16.96 33.55 30.34
C ARG A 375 -15.67 34.13 30.92
N GLN A 376 -14.62 33.32 31.05
CA GLN A 376 -13.30 33.82 31.43
C GLN A 376 -12.68 34.69 30.33
N LEU A 377 -12.99 34.40 29.07
CA LEU A 377 -12.40 35.05 27.90
C LEU A 377 -13.17 36.29 27.45
N THR A 378 -14.48 36.33 27.69
CA THR A 378 -15.33 37.46 27.30
C THR A 378 -16.54 37.61 28.21
N THR A 379 -16.96 38.85 28.40
CA THR A 379 -18.23 39.23 29.04
C THR A 379 -19.31 39.58 28.02
N SER A 380 -18.99 39.60 26.71
CA SER A 380 -19.88 40.02 25.64
C SER A 380 -21.10 39.09 25.49
N GLU A 381 -22.28 39.67 25.55
CA GLU A 381 -23.57 38.97 25.45
C GLU A 381 -23.81 38.41 24.04
N LEU A 382 -23.36 39.15 23.03
CA LEU A 382 -23.46 38.79 21.61
C LEU A 382 -22.65 37.52 21.28
N VAL A 383 -21.44 37.40 21.83
CA VAL A 383 -20.61 36.20 21.63
C VAL A 383 -21.25 34.99 22.31
N THR A 384 -21.84 35.20 23.49
CA THR A 384 -22.52 34.12 24.22
C THR A 384 -23.78 33.64 23.50
N THR A 385 -24.59 34.56 22.95
CA THR A 385 -25.74 34.19 22.11
C THR A 385 -25.31 33.45 20.85
N GLN A 386 -24.21 33.87 20.20
CA GLN A 386 -23.67 33.17 19.04
C GLN A 386 -23.19 31.75 19.40
N PHE A 387 -22.54 31.57 20.54
CA PHE A 387 -22.12 30.26 21.03
C PHE A 387 -23.32 29.33 21.30
N ILE A 388 -24.37 29.83 21.98
CA ILE A 388 -25.59 29.04 22.23
C ILE A 388 -26.30 28.69 20.94
N ARG A 389 -26.46 29.66 20.02
CA ARG A 389 -27.03 29.43 18.68
C ARG A 389 -26.21 28.40 17.89
N PHE A 390 -24.89 28.41 18.05
CA PHE A 390 -24.04 27.41 17.42
C PHE A 390 -24.32 26.01 17.97
N LEU A 391 -24.44 25.84 19.29
CA LEU A 391 -24.75 24.53 19.89
C LEU A 391 -26.12 24.01 19.42
N THR A 392 -27.15 24.86 19.41
CA THR A 392 -28.52 24.48 19.03
C THR A 392 -28.68 24.23 17.54
N LYS A 393 -28.08 25.06 16.67
CA LYS A 393 -28.16 24.90 15.20
C LYS A 393 -27.54 23.59 14.69
N ASN A 394 -26.59 23.01 15.45
CA ASN A 394 -25.97 21.73 15.09
C ASN A 394 -26.68 20.51 15.73
N GLY A 395 -27.89 20.67 16.27
CA GLY A 395 -28.70 19.57 16.79
C GLY A 395 -28.22 18.98 18.12
N ILE A 396 -27.36 19.69 18.86
CA ILE A 396 -26.80 19.21 20.12
C ILE A 396 -27.77 19.57 21.26
N LYS A 397 -28.23 18.56 22.01
CA LYS A 397 -29.09 18.78 23.18
C LYS A 397 -28.36 19.61 24.23
N LEU A 398 -28.98 20.70 24.67
CA LEU A 398 -28.44 21.56 25.72
C LEU A 398 -28.53 20.87 27.08
N ASN A 399 -27.43 20.88 27.82
CA ASN A 399 -27.39 20.38 29.19
C ASN A 399 -28.24 21.29 30.11
N PRO A 400 -29.14 20.75 30.95
CA PRO A 400 -29.98 21.54 31.85
C PRO A 400 -29.18 22.43 32.80
N LEU A 401 -28.01 21.99 33.27
CA LEU A 401 -27.14 22.79 34.16
C LEU A 401 -26.55 24.01 33.45
N LEU A 402 -26.24 23.88 32.16
CA LEU A 402 -25.80 25.02 31.34
C LEU A 402 -26.95 26.02 31.18
N LYS A 403 -28.16 25.52 30.90
CA LYS A 403 -29.36 26.35 30.71
C LYS A 403 -29.65 27.20 31.95
N GLU A 404 -29.65 26.60 33.14
CA GLU A 404 -29.85 27.31 34.40
C GLU A 404 -28.79 28.39 34.64
N ARG A 405 -27.52 28.10 34.32
CA ARG A 405 -26.43 29.05 34.54
C ARG A 405 -26.48 30.22 33.57
N VAL A 406 -26.76 29.98 32.29
CA VAL A 406 -26.95 31.06 31.30
C VAL A 406 -28.11 31.96 31.69
N ILE A 407 -29.23 31.38 32.16
CA ILE A 407 -30.39 32.15 32.64
C ILE A 407 -30.00 33.02 33.83
N LYS A 408 -29.31 32.45 34.83
CA LYS A 408 -28.82 33.22 36.00
C LYS A 408 -27.91 34.38 35.58
N ASP A 409 -27.00 34.15 34.63
CA ASP A 409 -26.03 35.16 34.23
C ASP A 409 -26.65 36.26 33.32
N TYR A 410 -27.77 36.00 32.63
CA TYR A 410 -28.43 36.91 31.68
C TYR A 410 -29.93 37.11 31.92
N ASN A 411 -30.36 37.07 33.19
CA ASN A 411 -31.76 37.16 33.64
C ASN A 411 -32.58 38.35 33.09
N ARG A 412 -32.00 39.27 32.32
CA ARG A 412 -32.62 40.48 31.78
C ARG A 412 -32.59 40.62 30.26
N ASP A 413 -32.01 39.67 29.52
CA ASP A 413 -31.82 39.85 28.08
C ASP A 413 -32.72 38.91 27.24
N PRO A 414 -33.78 39.44 26.59
CA PRO A 414 -34.74 38.64 25.85
C PRO A 414 -34.10 37.88 24.68
N GLU A 415 -33.02 38.38 24.06
CA GLU A 415 -32.42 37.71 22.89
C GLU A 415 -31.71 36.40 23.24
N VAL A 416 -31.03 36.36 24.39
CA VAL A 416 -30.36 35.16 24.93
C VAL A 416 -31.40 34.11 25.31
N ILE A 417 -32.46 34.53 26.00
CA ILE A 417 -33.55 33.66 26.45
C ILE A 417 -34.32 33.11 25.23
N THR A 418 -34.53 33.91 24.19
CA THR A 418 -35.18 33.47 22.96
C THR A 418 -34.32 32.45 22.21
N ALA A 419 -32.99 32.60 22.18
CA ALA A 419 -32.08 31.64 21.56
C ALA A 419 -32.03 30.29 22.32
N LEU A 420 -32.13 30.32 23.65
CA LEU A 420 -32.26 29.11 24.48
C LEU A 420 -33.59 28.37 24.24
N ASN A 421 -34.68 29.10 24.05
CA ASN A 421 -36.03 28.53 23.86
C ASN A 421 -36.27 28.01 22.43
N LYS A 422 -35.55 28.53 21.42
CA LYS A 422 -35.61 28.02 20.03
C LYS A 422 -34.81 26.74 19.77
N GLY A 423 -34.03 26.27 20.75
CA GLY A 423 -33.24 25.03 20.66
C GLY A 423 -33.98 23.77 21.12
N ILE A 424 -35.31 23.81 21.17
CA ILE A 424 -36.21 22.69 21.50
C ILE A 424 -36.69 22.04 20.22
#